data_AF-A0A957ZIG0-F1
#
_entry.id   AF-A0A957ZIG0-F1
#
_cell.length_a   1.000
_cell.length_b   1.000
_cell.length_c   1.000
_cell.angle_alpha   90.00
_cell.angle_beta   90.00
_cell.angle_gamma   90.00
#
_symmetry.space_group_name_H-M   'P 1'
#
loop_
_entity.id
_entity.type
_entity.pdbx_description
1 polymer ?
#
loop_
_entity_poly.entity_id
_entity_poly.type
_entity_poly.pdbx_seq_one_letter_code
_entity_poly.pdbx_strand_id
1 'polypeptide(L)'
;MRHKTAFNLLSLFLVLIVVFAVSACAPVSTSQPAEKGAADYKIVLLLPGPINDQSWNATNYAGLEKANATLGTKIEYIENVQAADFESTFRNYAERGYDLIMAAGTQFDEAANKVAAEYPNTKFTVVNGMMSEG
;
A
#
# COMPACT_ATOMS: atom_id res chain seq x y z
N MET A 1 -18.18 -2.81 -66.96
CA MET A 1 -18.27 -1.65 -66.04
C MET A 1 -18.42 -2.00 -64.55
N ARG A 2 -18.82 -3.23 -64.16
CA ARG A 2 -19.05 -3.63 -62.75
C ARG A 2 -17.81 -3.88 -61.87
N HIS A 3 -16.61 -4.02 -62.44
CA HIS A 3 -15.39 -4.30 -61.66
C HIS A 3 -14.70 -3.05 -61.10
N LYS A 4 -14.90 -1.87 -61.70
CA LYS A 4 -14.28 -0.62 -61.25
C LYS A 4 -14.95 -0.04 -60.00
N THR A 5 -16.26 -0.25 -59.85
CA THR A 5 -17.04 0.18 -58.68
C THR A 5 -16.72 -0.64 -57.42
N ALA A 6 -16.49 -1.95 -57.57
CA ALA A 6 -16.08 -2.82 -56.45
C ALA A 6 -14.67 -2.49 -55.93
N PHE A 7 -13.73 -2.15 -56.82
CA PHE A 7 -12.37 -1.76 -56.44
C PHE A 7 -12.35 -0.41 -55.70
N ASN A 8 -13.14 0.57 -56.16
CA ASN A 8 -13.28 1.86 -55.48
C ASN A 8 -13.98 1.76 -54.11
N LEU A 9 -14.95 0.86 -53.95
CA LEU A 9 -15.62 0.61 -52.66
C LEU A 9 -14.68 -0.07 -51.65
N LEU A 10 -13.83 -0.99 -52.12
CA LEU A 10 -12.85 -1.70 -51.29
C LEU A 10 -11.72 -0.78 -50.82
N SER A 11 -11.24 0.12 -51.69
CA SER A 11 -10.27 1.15 -51.30
C SER A 11 -10.85 2.19 -50.34
N LEU A 12 -12.13 2.54 -50.46
CA LEU A 12 -12.78 3.47 -49.52
C LEU A 12 -12.99 2.84 -48.13
N PHE A 13 -13.26 1.53 -48.07
CA PHE A 13 -13.31 0.76 -46.82
C PHE A 13 -11.94 0.61 -46.16
N LEU A 14 -10.88 0.39 -46.94
CA LEU A 14 -9.51 0.27 -46.42
C LEU A 14 -9.00 1.59 -45.83
N VAL A 15 -9.32 2.72 -46.46
CA VAL A 15 -8.97 4.06 -45.95
C VAL A 15 -9.75 4.40 -44.68
N LEU A 16 -11.02 3.99 -44.57
CA LEU A 16 -11.83 4.18 -43.36
C LEU A 16 -11.25 3.40 -42.15
N ILE A 17 -10.77 2.17 -42.37
CA ILE A 17 -10.17 1.33 -41.32
C ILE A 17 -8.83 1.92 -40.84
N VAL A 18 -8.02 2.50 -41.72
CA VAL A 18 -6.78 3.18 -41.34
C VAL A 18 -7.05 4.47 -40.55
N VAL A 19 -8.12 5.21 -40.86
CA VAL A 19 -8.51 6.42 -40.11
C VAL A 19 -9.02 6.06 -38.70
N PHE A 20 -9.73 4.95 -38.53
CA PHE A 20 -10.14 4.46 -37.20
C PHE A 20 -8.95 3.91 -36.39
N ALA A 21 -7.95 3.29 -37.04
CA ALA A 21 -6.76 2.77 -36.36
C ALA A 21 -5.83 3.86 -35.82
N VAL A 22 -5.80 5.06 -36.43
CA VAL A 22 -4.96 6.18 -35.98
C VAL A 22 -5.58 6.94 -34.79
N SER A 23 -6.89 6.78 -34.53
CA SER A 23 -7.57 7.41 -33.38
C SER A 23 -7.37 6.64 -32.05
N ALA A 24 -6.75 5.45 -32.09
CA ALA A 24 -6.44 4.65 -30.90
C ALA A 24 -5.05 4.94 -30.30
N CYS A 25 -4.26 5.83 -30.92
CA CYS A 25 -3.00 6.35 -30.39
C CYS A 25 -3.22 7.74 -29.75
N ALA A 26 -4.27 7.90 -28.96
CA ALA A 26 -4.24 8.93 -27.93
C ALA A 26 -3.36 8.38 -26.80
N PRO A 27 -2.36 9.13 -26.29
CA PRO A 27 -1.72 8.74 -25.05
C PRO A 27 -2.83 8.70 -23.99
N VAL A 28 -3.20 7.49 -23.57
CA VAL A 28 -3.88 7.30 -22.31
C VAL A 28 -2.90 7.85 -21.29
N SER A 29 -3.12 9.09 -20.86
CA SER A 29 -2.55 9.61 -19.63
C SER A 29 -3.13 8.73 -18.53
N THR A 30 -2.49 7.59 -18.27
CA THR A 30 -2.61 6.92 -17.00
C THR A 30 -2.22 7.97 -15.99
N SER A 31 -3.20 8.53 -15.28
CA SER A 31 -2.97 9.33 -14.10
C SER A 31 -2.28 8.40 -13.10
N GLN A 32 -0.95 8.32 -13.19
CA GLN A 32 -0.15 7.67 -12.19
C GLN A 32 -0.53 8.35 -10.87
N PRO A 33 -1.02 7.60 -9.87
CA PRO A 33 -1.29 8.19 -8.56
C PRO A 33 -0.03 8.95 -8.15
N ALA A 34 -0.18 10.23 -7.80
CA ALA A 34 0.94 11.01 -7.31
C ALA A 34 1.60 10.22 -6.18
N GLU A 35 2.88 9.90 -6.32
CA GLU A 35 3.61 9.17 -5.29
C GLU A 35 3.59 10.00 -4.01
N LYS A 36 3.08 9.41 -2.92
CA LYS A 36 3.09 10.05 -1.60
C LYS A 36 4.53 10.34 -1.20
N GLY A 37 4.79 11.55 -0.69
CA GLY A 37 6.05 11.84 -0.02
C GLY A 37 6.13 11.05 1.29
N ALA A 38 7.34 10.79 1.79
CA ALA A 38 7.55 10.04 3.03
C ALA A 38 6.76 10.61 4.23
N ALA A 39 6.63 11.94 4.31
CA ALA A 39 5.87 12.63 5.35
C ALA A 39 4.35 12.48 5.25
N ASP A 40 3.83 12.07 4.08
CA ASP A 40 2.41 11.92 3.80
C ASP A 40 1.90 10.50 4.11
N TYR A 41 2.81 9.55 4.34
CA TYR A 41 2.45 8.22 4.80
C TYR A 41 2.04 8.24 6.27
N LYS A 42 0.85 7.72 6.56
CA LYS A 42 0.37 7.50 7.93
C LYS A 42 0.87 6.16 8.43
N ILE A 43 1.82 6.19 9.36
CA ILE A 43 2.51 4.99 9.85
C ILE A 43 2.42 4.93 11.38
N VAL A 44 2.18 3.75 11.93
CA VAL A 44 2.24 3.51 13.38
C VAL A 44 3.09 2.28 13.71
N LEU A 45 3.78 2.32 14.85
CA LEU A 45 4.46 1.19 15.49
C LEU A 45 3.75 0.78 16.78
N LEU A 46 3.28 -0.47 16.85
CA LEU A 46 2.67 -1.07 18.02
C LEU A 46 3.72 -1.85 18.83
N LEU A 47 3.88 -1.52 20.11
CA LEU A 47 4.84 -2.16 21.01
C LEU A 47 4.12 -2.93 22.13
N PRO A 48 4.55 -4.16 22.45
CA PRO A 48 3.97 -4.96 23.54
C PRO A 48 4.37 -4.46 24.93
N GLY A 49 5.40 -3.60 25.03
CA GLY A 49 5.93 -3.09 26.28
C GLY A 49 6.40 -1.64 26.16
N PRO A 50 7.07 -1.11 27.19
CA PRO A 50 7.44 0.29 27.22
C PRO A 50 8.75 0.58 26.48
N ILE A 51 8.88 1.74 25.86
CA ILE A 51 10.07 2.18 25.11
C ILE A 51 11.32 2.36 25.98
N ASN A 52 11.16 2.41 27.31
CA ASN A 52 12.25 2.54 28.27
C ASN A 52 12.72 1.20 28.85
N ASP A 53 12.35 0.07 28.23
CA ASP A 53 12.77 -1.28 28.63
C ASP A 53 14.28 -1.57 28.45
N GLN A 54 15.03 -0.60 27.89
CA GLN A 54 16.46 -0.68 27.61
C GLN A 54 16.85 -1.87 26.69
N SER A 55 15.88 -2.42 25.96
CA SER A 55 16.07 -3.64 25.17
C SER A 55 15.22 -3.59 23.90
N TRP A 56 14.29 -4.54 23.74
CA TRP A 56 13.56 -4.77 22.51
C TRP A 56 12.70 -3.59 22.07
N ASN A 57 11.88 -3.04 22.96
CA ASN A 57 10.99 -1.93 22.62
C ASN A 57 11.78 -0.64 22.42
N ALA A 58 12.80 -0.40 23.26
CA ALA A 58 13.73 0.71 23.10
C ALA A 58 14.44 0.68 21.73
N THR A 59 14.84 -0.50 21.26
CA THR A 59 15.50 -0.66 19.96
C THR A 59 14.57 -0.37 18.79
N ASN A 60 13.32 -0.87 18.83
CA ASN A 60 12.33 -0.59 17.80
C ASN A 60 11.96 0.90 17.76
N TYR A 61 11.81 1.53 18.93
CA TYR A 61 11.58 2.97 19.04
C TYR A 61 12.74 3.80 18.48
N ALA A 62 13.99 3.46 18.81
CA ALA A 62 15.16 4.13 18.24
C ALA A 62 15.23 4.00 16.70
N GLY A 63 14.82 2.85 16.15
CA GLY A 63 14.69 2.63 14.71
C GLY A 63 13.64 3.54 14.07
N LEU A 64 12.49 3.70 14.74
CA LEU A 64 11.44 4.65 14.35
C LEU A 64 11.96 6.09 14.33
N GLU A 65 12.64 6.53 15.40
CA GLU A 65 13.21 7.89 15.46
C GLU A 65 14.22 8.13 14.34
N LYS A 66 15.07 7.13 14.07
CA LYS A 66 16.03 7.17 12.97
C LYS A 66 15.32 7.32 11.63
N ALA A 67 14.28 6.53 11.38
CA ALA A 67 13.51 6.60 10.13
C ALA A 67 12.87 7.97 9.94
N ASN A 68 12.27 8.53 11.00
CA ASN A 68 11.72 9.89 10.96
C ASN A 68 12.81 10.92 10.62
N ALA A 69 14.00 10.82 11.21
CA ALA A 69 15.10 11.74 10.94
C ALA A 69 15.70 11.60 9.53
N THR A 70 15.79 10.37 8.98
CA THR A 70 16.46 10.13 7.69
C THR A 70 15.54 10.22 6.49
N LEU A 71 14.27 9.82 6.65
CA LEU A 71 13.30 9.76 5.56
C LEU A 71 12.30 10.92 5.59
N GLY A 72 12.20 11.64 6.71
CA GLY A 72 11.19 12.68 6.90
C GLY A 72 9.78 12.11 7.17
N THR A 73 9.69 10.84 7.54
CA THR A 73 8.43 10.23 7.99
C THR A 73 7.97 10.83 9.32
N LYS A 74 6.70 10.59 9.66
CA LYS A 74 6.09 10.96 10.95
C LYS A 74 5.44 9.73 11.58
N ILE A 75 6.25 8.71 11.83
CA ILE A 75 5.77 7.45 12.38
C ILE A 75 5.33 7.69 13.84
N GLU A 76 4.07 7.35 14.14
CA GLU A 76 3.52 7.32 15.50
C GLU A 76 3.87 6.00 16.21
N TYR A 77 3.75 5.95 17.53
CA TYR A 77 3.89 4.70 18.28
C TYR A 77 2.91 4.62 19.43
N ILE A 78 2.59 3.39 19.85
CA ILE A 78 1.91 3.11 21.12
C ILE A 78 2.64 1.99 21.86
N GLU A 79 2.57 2.04 23.18
CA GLU A 79 3.25 1.13 24.10
C GLU A 79 2.27 0.23 24.84
N ASN A 80 2.77 -0.87 25.40
CA ASN A 80 2.03 -1.73 26.31
C ASN A 80 0.69 -2.26 25.74
N VAL A 81 0.63 -2.52 24.43
CA VAL A 81 -0.56 -3.13 23.83
C VAL A 81 -0.73 -4.53 24.43
N GLN A 82 -1.91 -4.81 24.98
CA GLN A 82 -2.20 -6.10 25.60
C GLN A 82 -2.67 -7.10 24.56
N ALA A 83 -2.41 -8.39 24.79
CA ALA A 83 -2.78 -9.45 23.85
C ALA A 83 -4.28 -9.48 23.52
N ALA A 84 -5.14 -9.15 24.49
CA ALA A 84 -6.58 -9.04 24.29
C ALA A 84 -6.99 -7.91 23.32
N ASP A 85 -6.11 -6.93 23.11
CA ASP A 85 -6.36 -5.73 22.32
C ASP A 85 -5.63 -5.73 20.97
N PHE A 86 -4.87 -6.78 20.63
CA PHE A 86 -4.07 -6.79 19.39
C PHE A 86 -4.95 -6.60 18.14
N GLU A 87 -5.99 -7.42 17.98
CA GLU A 87 -6.88 -7.35 16.82
C GLU A 87 -7.62 -6.02 16.74
N SER A 88 -8.20 -5.55 17.86
CA SER A 88 -8.95 -4.29 17.92
C SER A 88 -8.04 -3.08 17.64
N THR A 89 -6.79 -3.12 18.09
CA THR A 89 -5.77 -2.10 17.81
C THR A 89 -5.43 -2.05 16.32
N PHE A 90 -5.08 -3.19 15.70
CA PHE A 90 -4.81 -3.25 14.25
C PHE A 90 -6.00 -2.71 13.44
N ARG A 91 -7.21 -3.18 13.77
CA ARG A 91 -8.46 -2.77 13.12
C ARG A 91 -8.68 -1.26 13.24
N ASN A 92 -8.50 -0.68 14.42
CA ASN A 92 -8.68 0.74 14.66
C ASN A 92 -7.78 1.61 13.76
N TYR A 93 -6.49 1.27 13.66
CA TYR A 93 -5.56 2.01 12.81
C TYR A 93 -5.86 1.81 11.31
N ALA A 94 -6.30 0.63 10.91
CA ALA A 94 -6.70 0.36 9.53
C ALA A 94 -7.96 1.16 9.14
N GLU A 95 -8.98 1.21 10.00
CA GLU A 95 -10.20 2.02 9.82
C GLU A 95 -9.90 3.52 9.76
N ARG A 96 -8.89 3.98 10.50
CA ARG A 96 -8.39 5.36 10.44
C ARG A 96 -7.57 5.65 9.18
N GLY A 97 -7.41 4.67 8.30
CA GLY A 97 -6.71 4.81 7.02
C GLY A 97 -5.22 5.03 7.19
N TYR A 98 -4.57 4.28 8.09
CA TYR A 98 -3.10 4.22 8.11
C TYR A 98 -2.61 3.42 6.90
N ASP A 99 -1.52 3.90 6.31
CA ASP A 99 -0.89 3.27 5.14
C ASP A 99 -0.05 2.05 5.56
N LEU A 100 0.58 2.13 6.73
CA LEU A 100 1.39 1.05 7.29
C LEU A 100 1.18 0.94 8.81
N ILE A 101 0.85 -0.27 9.27
CA ILE A 101 0.77 -0.62 10.68
C ILE A 101 1.87 -1.65 10.96
N MET A 102 2.85 -1.25 11.76
CA MET A 102 3.96 -2.09 12.18
C MET A 102 3.73 -2.58 13.60
N ALA A 103 4.09 -3.82 13.91
CA ALA A 103 4.10 -4.31 15.29
C ALA A 103 5.39 -5.06 15.60
N ALA A 104 5.87 -4.99 16.85
CA ALA A 104 7.14 -5.60 17.23
C ALA A 104 6.97 -6.92 18.02
N GLY A 105 7.25 -8.04 17.37
CA GLY A 105 7.28 -9.38 17.96
C GLY A 105 6.17 -10.31 17.46
N THR A 106 6.49 -11.61 17.38
CA THR A 106 5.62 -12.66 16.82
C THR A 106 4.26 -12.79 17.50
N GLN A 107 4.10 -12.32 18.75
CA GLN A 107 2.80 -12.34 19.43
C GLN A 107 1.71 -11.55 18.69
N PHE A 108 2.08 -10.66 17.76
CA PHE A 108 1.13 -9.92 16.92
C PHE A 108 0.75 -10.64 15.61
N ASP A 109 1.47 -11.70 15.21
CA ASP A 109 1.35 -12.32 13.88
C ASP A 109 -0.10 -12.74 13.55
N GLU A 110 -0.76 -13.46 14.46
CA GLU A 110 -2.13 -13.95 14.23
C GLU A 110 -3.12 -12.79 14.06
N ALA A 111 -3.04 -11.79 14.94
CA ALA A 111 -3.92 -10.62 14.88
C ALA A 111 -3.67 -9.79 13.60
N ALA A 112 -2.41 -9.59 13.22
CA ALA A 112 -2.04 -8.88 12.01
C ALA A 112 -2.59 -9.59 10.76
N ASN A 113 -2.37 -10.90 10.63
CA ASN A 113 -2.82 -11.69 9.49
C ASN A 113 -4.35 -11.69 9.35
N LYS A 114 -5.06 -11.83 10.47
CA LYS A 114 -6.53 -11.81 10.48
C LYS A 114 -7.08 -10.48 9.99
N VAL A 115 -6.53 -9.36 10.48
CA VAL A 115 -7.01 -8.01 10.09
C VAL A 115 -6.56 -7.66 8.67
N ALA A 116 -5.36 -8.05 8.24
CA ALA A 116 -4.84 -7.73 6.90
C ALA A 116 -5.79 -8.17 5.77
N ALA A 117 -6.42 -9.33 5.91
CA ALA A 117 -7.39 -9.85 4.94
C ALA A 117 -8.62 -8.93 4.74
N GLU A 118 -8.97 -8.11 5.75
CA GLU A 118 -10.12 -7.21 5.71
C GLU A 118 -9.76 -5.80 5.20
N TYR A 119 -8.48 -5.42 5.21
CA TYR A 119 -8.00 -4.07 4.87
C TYR A 119 -6.86 -4.10 3.82
N PRO A 120 -7.14 -4.48 2.56
CA PRO A 120 -6.11 -4.70 1.53
C PRO A 120 -5.32 -3.43 1.13
N ASN A 121 -5.85 -2.24 1.45
CA ASN A 121 -5.21 -0.96 1.17
C ASN A 121 -4.23 -0.52 2.27
N THR A 122 -4.28 -1.14 3.45
CA THR A 122 -3.32 -0.91 4.55
C THR A 122 -2.26 -2.00 4.51
N LYS A 123 -0.99 -1.61 4.70
CA LYS A 123 0.10 -2.57 4.85
C LYS A 123 0.29 -2.93 6.31
N PHE A 124 0.52 -4.21 6.57
CA PHE A 124 0.78 -4.75 7.89
C PHE A 124 2.17 -5.38 7.87
N THR A 125 2.94 -5.16 8.92
CA THR A 125 4.23 -5.83 9.09
C THR A 125 4.48 -6.13 10.54
N VAL A 126 5.04 -7.32 10.81
CA VAL A 126 5.46 -7.71 12.14
C VAL A 126 6.98 -7.85 12.15
N VAL A 127 7.64 -6.99 12.91
CA VAL A 127 9.09 -7.04 13.10
C VAL A 127 9.42 -8.28 13.92
N ASN A 128 10.34 -9.10 13.41
CA ASN A 128 10.63 -10.42 13.94
C ASN A 128 9.38 -11.34 13.95
N GLY A 129 8.45 -11.12 13.02
CA GLY A 129 7.28 -11.96 12.78
C GLY A 129 7.54 -13.07 11.77
N MET A 130 6.50 -13.85 11.49
CA MET A 130 6.49 -14.84 10.42
C MET A 130 5.83 -14.28 9.14
N MET A 131 5.95 -15.00 8.01
CA MET A 131 5.31 -14.56 6.77
C MET A 131 3.78 -14.54 6.91
N SER A 132 3.15 -13.44 6.48
CA SER A 132 1.70 -13.32 6.31
C SER A 132 1.26 -14.01 5.02
N GLU A 133 0.08 -14.65 5.05
CA GLU A 133 -0.63 -15.15 3.85
C GLU A 133 -1.65 -14.14 3.29
N GLY A 134 -1.85 -13.01 3.97
CA GLY A 134 -2.72 -11.89 3.58
C GLY A 134 -1.94 -10.66 3.14
#